data_AF-A0A7G8DR56-F1
#
_entry.id   AF-A0A7G8DR56-F1
#
_cell.length_a   1.000
_cell.length_b   1.000
_cell.length_c   1.000
_cell.angle_alpha   90.00
_cell.angle_beta   90.00
_cell.angle_gamma   90.00
#
_symmetry.space_group_name_H-M   'P 1'
#
loop_
_entity.id
_entity.type
_entity.pdbx_description
1 polymer ?
#
loop_
_entity_poly.entity_id
_entity_poly.type
_entity_poly.pdbx_seq_one_letter_code
_entity_poly.pdbx_strand_id
1 'polypeptide(L)'
;MPLHNDHPPFVGVKAGDLVLVQSTLNPDPTDTDWWIGLIISNQGRLKENRSDTVLTVVDTDSGEVRQVNAEQTTRLSLAGMEHNKVVPLIKG
;
A
#
# COMPACT_ATOMS: atom_id res chain seq x y z
N MET A 1 -11.54 27.59 -0.73
CA MET A 1 -10.69 26.60 -1.43
C MET A 1 -10.02 25.77 -0.37
N PRO A 2 -10.14 24.42 -0.35
CA PRO A 2 -9.36 23.65 0.61
C PRO A 2 -7.89 23.63 0.15
N LEU A 3 -6.97 23.84 1.10
CA LEU A 3 -5.53 23.70 0.90
C LEU A 3 -5.22 22.27 0.44
N HIS A 4 -4.38 22.13 -0.58
CA HIS A 4 -3.80 20.85 -0.94
C HIS A 4 -3.07 20.26 0.27
N ASN A 5 -3.42 19.04 0.64
CA ASN A 5 -2.64 18.22 1.55
C ASN A 5 -1.31 17.89 0.84
N ASP A 6 -0.27 18.70 1.08
CA ASP A 6 1.12 18.48 0.64
C ASP A 6 1.79 17.27 1.31
N HIS A 7 1.00 16.35 1.86
CA HIS A 7 1.52 15.10 2.38
C HIS A 7 1.73 14.14 1.21
N PRO A 8 2.92 13.55 1.07
CA PRO A 8 3.13 12.48 0.10
C PRO A 8 2.02 11.42 0.23
N PRO A 9 1.56 10.81 -0.86
CA PRO A 9 0.42 9.88 -0.87
C PRO A 9 0.62 8.65 0.03
N PHE A 10 1.86 8.41 0.48
CA PHE A 10 2.23 7.36 1.43
C PHE A 10 2.21 7.80 2.91
N VAL A 11 1.98 9.08 3.23
CA VAL A 11 1.85 9.53 4.62
C VAL A 11 0.51 9.07 5.18
N GLY A 12 0.57 8.23 6.22
CA GLY A 12 -0.61 7.71 6.92
C GLY A 12 -1.10 6.33 6.46
N VAL A 13 -0.31 5.62 5.64
CA VAL A 13 -0.57 4.19 5.37
C VAL A 13 -0.29 3.35 6.61
N LYS A 14 -1.21 2.43 6.93
CA LYS A 14 -1.11 1.52 8.08
C LYS A 14 -1.41 0.09 7.68
N ALA A 15 -1.09 -0.85 8.57
CA ALA A 15 -1.54 -2.22 8.45
C ALA A 15 -3.07 -2.28 8.26
N GLY A 16 -3.51 -3.09 7.30
CA GLY A 16 -4.91 -3.24 6.89
C GLY A 16 -5.36 -2.28 5.79
N ASP A 17 -4.55 -1.30 5.36
CA ASP A 17 -4.88 -0.50 4.17
C ASP A 17 -4.54 -1.28 2.88
N LEU A 18 -5.41 -1.14 1.88
CA LEU A 18 -5.12 -1.58 0.51
C LEU A 18 -4.29 -0.52 -0.21
N VAL A 19 -3.34 -0.99 -1.00
CA VAL A 19 -2.44 -0.17 -1.80
C VAL A 19 -2.40 -0.70 -3.23
N LEU A 20 -2.29 0.22 -4.18
CA LEU A 20 -1.84 -0.09 -5.53
C LEU A 20 -0.32 0.06 -5.54
N VAL A 21 0.37 -0.99 -6.00
CA VAL A 21 1.83 -1.08 -5.99
C VAL A 21 2.34 -1.15 -7.40
N GLN A 22 3.33 -0.33 -7.72
CA GLN A 22 4.06 -0.44 -8.97
C GLN A 22 5.23 -1.42 -8.82
N SER A 23 5.28 -2.45 -9.68
CA SER A 23 6.29 -3.51 -9.58
C SER A 23 7.72 -3.01 -9.77
N THR A 24 7.91 -2.07 -10.69
CA THR A 24 9.24 -1.55 -11.04
C THR A 24 9.54 -0.26 -10.27
N LEU A 25 10.74 -0.15 -9.69
CA LEU A 25 11.22 1.09 -9.09
C LEU A 25 11.78 1.98 -10.22
N ASN A 26 11.20 3.17 -10.41
CA ASN A 26 11.43 4.04 -11.58
C ASN A 26 10.97 3.38 -12.89
N PRO A 27 9.66 3.14 -13.04
CA PRO A 27 9.07 2.61 -14.27
C PRO A 27 9.37 3.49 -15.49
N ASP A 28 9.40 2.88 -16.67
CA ASP A 28 9.13 3.63 -17.91
C ASP A 28 7.66 4.09 -17.89
N PRO A 29 7.29 5.24 -18.49
CA PRO A 29 5.89 5.68 -18.56
C PRO A 29 4.92 4.66 -19.16
N THR A 30 5.42 3.69 -19.92
CA THR A 30 4.64 2.60 -20.51
C THR A 30 4.52 1.36 -19.62
N ASP A 31 5.19 1.34 -18.47
CA ASP A 31 5.10 0.23 -17.52
C ASP A 31 3.77 0.28 -16.75
N THR A 32 2.90 -0.63 -17.16
CA THR A 32 1.58 -0.86 -16.56
C THR A 32 1.57 -2.06 -15.63
N ASP A 33 2.72 -2.54 -15.16
CA ASP A 33 2.76 -3.64 -14.18
C ASP A 33 2.50 -3.12 -12.76
N TRP A 34 1.21 -3.10 -12.42
CA TRP A 34 0.70 -2.71 -11.11
C TRP A 34 -0.12 -3.84 -10.52
N TRP A 35 -0.03 -4.02 -9.21
CA TRP A 35 -0.79 -5.01 -8.47
C TRP A 35 -1.38 -4.43 -7.21
N ILE A 36 -2.44 -5.06 -6.70
CA ILE A 36 -3.10 -4.63 -5.47
C ILE A 36 -2.54 -5.43 -4.30
N GLY A 37 -2.13 -4.71 -3.28
CA GLY A 37 -1.57 -5.27 -2.07
C GLY A 37 -2.30 -4.84 -0.80
N LEU A 38 -2.24 -5.69 0.22
CA LEU A 38 -2.67 -5.38 1.58
C LEU A 38 -1.45 -5.15 2.47
N ILE A 39 -1.37 -3.99 3.11
CA ILE A 39 -0.28 -3.73 4.05
C ILE A 39 -0.47 -4.60 5.29
N ILE A 40 0.54 -5.39 5.64
CA ILE A 40 0.55 -6.20 6.87
C ILE A 40 1.50 -5.62 7.93
N SER A 41 2.51 -4.85 7.53
CA SER A 41 3.39 -4.13 8.44
C SER A 41 4.05 -2.93 7.76
N ASN A 42 4.22 -1.83 8.49
CA ASN A 42 4.91 -0.62 8.06
C ASN A 42 6.24 -0.40 8.81
N GLN A 43 6.74 -1.43 9.50
CA GLN A 43 7.94 -1.36 10.35
C GLN A 43 9.19 -1.93 9.66
N GLY A 44 9.18 -2.06 8.33
CA GLY A 44 10.31 -2.57 7.57
C GLY A 44 11.40 -1.51 7.42
N ARG A 45 12.66 -1.88 7.67
CA ARG A 45 13.84 -1.08 7.30
C ARG A 45 14.60 -1.85 6.23
N LEU A 46 14.72 -1.31 5.02
CA LEU A 46 15.61 -1.92 4.02
C LEU A 46 17.03 -1.85 4.59
N LYS A 47 17.74 -2.98 4.60
CA LYS A 47 19.11 -3.03 5.15
C LYS A 47 20.11 -2.16 4.36
N GLU A 48 19.76 -1.70 3.16
CA GLU A 48 20.72 -1.07 2.24
C GLU A 48 20.61 0.46 2.06
N ASN A 49 19.47 1.11 2.34
CA ASN A 49 19.36 2.57 2.25
C ASN A 49 18.60 3.15 3.44
N ARG A 50 19.27 4.05 4.19
CA ARG A 50 18.81 4.58 5.48
C ARG A 50 17.65 5.58 5.41
N SER A 51 17.13 5.86 4.22
CA SER A 51 16.16 6.94 3.98
C SER A 51 14.79 6.45 3.47
N ASP A 52 14.69 5.22 2.95
CA ASP A 52 13.48 4.77 2.28
C ASP A 52 12.56 4.01 3.24
N THR A 53 11.29 4.43 3.31
CA THR A 53 10.28 3.74 4.11
C THR A 53 9.86 2.46 3.40
N VAL A 54 9.97 1.31 4.07
CA VAL A 54 9.59 0.01 3.48
C VAL A 54 8.30 -0.49 4.10
N LEU A 55 7.39 -0.92 3.23
CA LEU A 55 6.13 -1.55 3.58
C LEU A 55 6.24 -3.05 3.33
N THR A 56 5.69 -3.85 4.25
CA THR A 56 5.46 -5.28 4.02
C THR A 56 4.03 -5.45 3.55
N VAL A 57 3.89 -5.97 2.34
CA VAL A 57 2.62 -6.02 1.61
C VAL A 57 2.37 -7.45 1.13
N VAL A 58 1.14 -7.94 1.32
CA VAL A 58 0.66 -9.19 0.71
C VAL A 58 0.01 -8.86 -0.63
N ASP A 59 0.45 -9.53 -1.69
CA ASP A 59 -0.21 -9.54 -2.98
C ASP A 59 -1.60 -10.19 -2.84
N THR A 60 -2.65 -9.48 -3.28
CA THR A 60 -4.03 -9.94 -3.10
C THR A 60 -4.46 -11.05 -4.06
N ASP A 61 -3.75 -11.23 -5.17
CA ASP A 61 -4.01 -12.28 -6.15
C ASP A 61 -3.24 -13.56 -5.81
N SER A 62 -1.96 -13.43 -5.48
CA SER A 62 -1.07 -14.59 -5.23
C SER A 62 -0.93 -14.98 -3.75
N GLY A 63 -1.20 -14.05 -2.83
CA GLY A 63 -0.92 -14.21 -1.40
C GLY A 63 0.55 -14.07 -1.02
N GLU A 64 1.43 -13.73 -1.97
CA GLU A 64 2.87 -13.59 -1.71
C GLU A 64 3.17 -12.34 -0.85
N VAL A 65 4.06 -12.49 0.13
CA VAL A 65 4.52 -11.38 0.97
C VAL A 65 5.75 -10.74 0.33
N ARG A 66 5.66 -9.45 0.00
CA ARG A 66 6.74 -8.67 -0.61
C ARG A 66 7.05 -7.42 0.23
N GLN A 67 8.32 -7.03 0.23
CA GLN A 67 8.77 -5.75 0.78
C GLN A 67 8.86 -4.73 -0.36
N VAL A 68 8.19 -3.59 -0.21
CA VAL A 68 8.09 -2.58 -1.27
C VAL A 68 8.41 -1.20 -0.71
N ASN A 69 8.98 -0.33 -1.55
CA ASN A 69 9.21 1.06 -1.15
C ASN A 69 7.86 1.78 -1.07
N ALA A 70 7.64 2.56 0.00
CA ALA A 70 6.44 3.34 0.20
C ALA A 70 6.16 4.30 -0.97
N GLU A 71 7.19 4.80 -1.65
CA GLU A 71 7.06 5.68 -2.83
C GLU A 71 6.46 4.97 -4.05
N GLN A 72 6.59 3.64 -4.14
CA GLN A 72 5.95 2.82 -5.19
C GLN A 72 4.49 2.49 -4.86
N THR A 73 3.97 2.97 -3.73
CA THR A 73 2.64 2.62 -3.25
C THR A 73 1.70 3.81 -3.24
N THR A 74 0.49 3.59 -3.72
CA THR A 74 -0.62 4.55 -3.63
C THR A 74 -1.75 3.92 -2.84
N ARG A 75 -2.19 4.57 -1.75
CA ARG A 75 -3.31 4.08 -0.95
C ARG A 75 -4.61 4.07 -1.75
N LEU A 76 -5.29 2.92 -1.77
CA LEU A 76 -6.61 2.79 -2.35
C LEU A 76 -7.68 3.13 -1.32
N SER A 77 -8.61 3.99 -1.69
CA SER A 77 -9.81 4.30 -0.91
C SER A 77 -11.03 3.78 -1.66
N LEU A 78 -11.48 2.58 -1.29
CA LEU A 78 -12.64 1.94 -1.89
C LEU A 78 -13.88 2.25 -1.05
N ALA A 79 -14.91 2.83 -1.68
CA ALA A 79 -16.19 3.08 -1.03
C ALA A 79 -16.78 1.76 -0.50
N GLY A 80 -17.25 1.74 0.76
CA GLY A 80 -17.76 0.52 1.39
C GLY A 80 -16.73 -0.33 2.15
N MET A 81 -15.43 -0.09 1.98
CA MET A 81 -14.36 -0.73 2.81
C MET A 81 -13.94 0.11 4.02
N GLU A 82 -14.72 1.14 4.32
CA GLU A 82 -14.69 1.86 5.59
C GLU A 82 -14.92 0.90 6.78
N HIS A 83 -14.10 1.05 7.83
CA HIS A 83 -14.08 0.15 9.00
C HIS A 83 -15.45 -0.06 9.66
N ASN A 84 -16.38 0.89 9.50
CA ASN A 84 -17.74 0.85 10.03
C ASN A 84 -18.75 0.10 9.14
N LYS A 85 -18.36 -0.36 7.94
CA LYS A 85 -19.20 -1.10 6.99
C LYS A 85 -18.74 -2.54 6.72
N VAL A 86 -17.65 -2.98 7.35
CA VAL A 86 -17.21 -4.37 7.25
C VAL A 86 -18.19 -5.26 8.03
N VAL A 87 -18.89 -6.14 7.31
CA VAL A 87 -19.80 -7.12 7.93
C VAL A 87 -18.94 -8.15 8.68
N PRO A 88 -19.19 -8.39 9.98
CA PRO A 88 -18.45 -9.41 10.72
C PRO A 88 -18.67 -10.77 10.09
N LEU A 89 -17.59 -11.54 9.89
CA LEU A 89 -17.70 -12.95 9.53
C LEU A 89 -18.42 -13.67 10.67
N ILE A 90 -19.68 -14.05 10.45
CA ILE A 90 -20.44 -14.86 11.38
C ILE A 90 -19.80 -16.25 11.36
N LYS A 91 -19.14 -16.63 12.44
CA LYS A 91 -18.73 -18.02 12.66
C LYS A 91 -20.01 -18.83 12.91
N GLY A 92 -20.34 -19.71 11.97
CA GLY A 92 -21.38 -20.74 12.13
C GLY A 92 -20.96 -21.82 13.13
#